data_AF-A0A833LGN6-F1
#
_entry.id   AF-A0A833LGN6-F1
#
_cell.length_a   1.000
_cell.length_b   1.000
_cell.length_c   1.000
_cell.angle_alpha   90.00
_cell.angle_beta   90.00
_cell.angle_gamma   90.00
#
_symmetry.space_group_name_H-M   'P 1'
#
loop_
_entity.id
_entity.type
_entity.pdbx_description
1 polymer ?
#
loop_
_entity_poly.entity_id
_entity_poly.type
_entity_poly.pdbx_seq_one_letter_code
_entity_poly.pdbx_strand_id
1 'polypeptide(L)' 'MKNIKGPAIFLAQFAGDKAPFDTLDNICEWAEGLGYKGIQIPTWVSSF' A
#
# COMPACT_ATOMS: atom_id res chain seq x y z
N MET A 1 22.76 1.21 -5.16
CA MET A 1 21.99 1.97 -4.15
C MET A 1 21.61 3.41 -4.56
N LYS A 2 22.13 3.99 -5.66
CA LYS A 2 21.84 5.39 -6.03
C LYS A 2 20.39 5.71 -6.46
N ASN A 3 19.52 4.70 -6.68
CA ASN A 3 18.16 4.87 -7.23
C ASN A 3 17.02 4.28 -6.36
N ILE A 4 17.30 3.83 -5.13
CA ILE A 4 16.24 3.33 -4.24
C ILE A 4 15.57 4.55 -3.58
N LYS A 5 14.27 4.75 -3.85
CA LYS A 5 13.51 5.94 -3.41
C LYS A 5 12.93 5.85 -2.00
N GLY A 6 13.21 4.77 -1.27
CA GLY A 6 12.73 4.55 0.09
C GLY A 6 12.16 3.15 0.29
N PRO A 7 11.65 2.86 1.50
CA PRO A 7 11.00 1.58 1.80
C PRO A 7 9.67 1.47 1.04
N ALA A 8 9.36 0.26 0.60
CA ALA A 8 8.09 -0.08 -0.05
C ALA A 8 7.43 -1.28 0.64
N ILE A 9 6.10 -1.36 0.55
CA ILE A 9 5.29 -2.44 1.12
C ILE A 9 4.42 -3.12 0.05
N PHE A 10 4.21 -4.42 0.18
CA PHE A 10 3.31 -5.20 -0.67
C PHE A 10 1.91 -5.27 -0.05
N LEU A 11 0.91 -4.68 -0.71
CA LEU A 11 -0.41 -4.44 -0.12
C LEU A 11 -1.38 -5.62 -0.20
N ALA A 12 -1.08 -6.66 -0.98
CA ALA A 12 -2.04 -7.72 -1.33
C ALA A 12 -2.68 -8.42 -0.12
N GLN A 13 -1.93 -8.59 0.95
CA GLN A 13 -2.40 -9.28 2.16
C GLN A 13 -3.29 -8.41 3.06
N PHE A 14 -3.32 -7.10 2.80
CA PHE A 14 -4.03 -6.13 3.63
C PHE A 14 -5.37 -5.73 3.01
N ALA A 15 -5.50 -5.76 1.67
CA ALA A 15 -6.73 -5.38 0.96
C ALA A 15 -7.96 -6.16 1.48
N GLY A 16 -9.02 -5.44 1.83
CA GLY A 16 -10.24 -6.02 2.39
C GLY A 16 -11.31 -4.97 2.64
N ASP A 17 -12.49 -5.38 3.06
CA ASP A 17 -13.71 -4.56 3.12
C ASP A 17 -13.81 -3.60 4.32
N LYS A 18 -12.73 -3.39 5.07
CA LYS A 18 -12.73 -2.57 6.29
C LYS A 18 -11.59 -1.57 6.34
N ALA A 19 -11.91 -0.34 6.75
CA ALA A 19 -10.93 0.68 7.03
C ALA A 19 -9.82 0.20 8.00
N PRO A 20 -8.55 0.56 7.74
CA PRO A 20 -8.08 1.45 6.67
C PRO A 20 -7.75 0.73 5.34
N PHE A 21 -8.20 -0.51 5.13
CA PHE A 21 -7.79 -1.33 3.98
C PHE A 21 -8.86 -1.46 2.87
N ASP A 22 -9.94 -0.69 3.03
CA ASP A 22 -11.18 -0.67 2.24
C ASP A 22 -11.21 0.33 1.09
N THR A 23 -10.16 1.13 0.95
CA THR A 23 -9.96 2.02 -0.20
C THR A 23 -8.46 2.18 -0.47
N LEU A 24 -8.11 2.51 -1.71
CA LEU A 24 -6.71 2.78 -2.06
C LEU A 24 -6.16 4.00 -1.30
N ASP A 25 -6.97 5.02 -1.08
CA ASP A 25 -6.56 6.23 -0.37
C ASP A 25 -6.27 5.93 1.11
N ASN A 26 -7.19 5.25 1.81
CA ASN A 26 -7.01 4.88 3.22
C ASN A 26 -5.76 4.02 3.44
N ILE A 27 -5.53 3.02 2.57
CA ILE A 27 -4.38 2.13 2.72
C ILE A 27 -3.07 2.85 2.36
N CYS A 28 -3.10 3.83 1.45
CA CYS A 28 -1.96 4.69 1.16
C CYS A 28 -1.62 5.61 2.34
N GLU A 29 -2.62 6.25 2.96
CA GLU A 29 -2.42 7.08 4.16
C GLU A 29 -1.86 6.26 5.32
N TRP A 30 -2.39 5.05 5.54
CA TRP A 30 -1.85 4.11 6.52
C TRP A 30 -0.38 3.76 6.22
N ALA A 31 -0.05 3.44 4.97
CA ALA A 31 1.32 3.10 4.58
C ALA A 31 2.28 4.29 4.72
N GLU A 32 1.83 5.51 4.43
CA GLU A 32 2.60 6.74 4.65
C GLU A 32 2.87 6.97 6.14
N GLY A 33 1.88 6.75 7.01
CA GLY A 33 2.03 6.84 8.46
C GLY A 33 3.09 5.89 9.03
N LEU A 34 3.35 4.78 8.36
CA LEU A 34 4.43 3.83 8.68
C LEU A 34 5.79 4.20 8.07
N GLY A 35 5.86 5.27 7.26
CA GLY A 35 7.09 5.75 6.62
C GLY A 35 7.39 5.15 5.24
N TYR A 36 6.48 4.37 4.66
CA TYR A 36 6.63 3.86 3.29
C TYR A 36 6.52 4.98 2.27
N LYS A 37 7.35 4.91 1.22
CA LYS A 37 7.38 5.90 0.12
C LYS A 37 6.81 5.35 -1.19
N GLY A 38 6.45 4.07 -1.20
CA GLY A 38 5.83 3.41 -2.33
C GLY A 38 5.11 2.15 -1.90
N ILE A 39 4.17 1.73 -2.73
CA ILE A 39 3.37 0.53 -2.53
C ILE A 39 3.48 -0.35 -3.78
N GLN A 40 3.34 -1.66 -3.59
CA GLN A 40 3.25 -2.62 -4.68
C GLN A 40 1.87 -3.30 -4.62
N ILE A 41 1.13 -3.21 -5.73
CA ILE A 41 -0.20 -3.77 -5.90
C ILE A 41 -0.13 -4.92 -6.91
N PRO A 42 -0.65 -6.12 -6.59
CA PRO A 42 -0.78 -7.19 -7.58
C PRO A 42 -1.76 -6.80 -8.68
N THR A 43 -1.51 -7.28 -9.90
CA THR A 43 -2.41 -7.06 -11.04
C THR A 43 -3.79 -7.69 -10.87
N TRP A 44 -3.97 -8.61 -9.93
CA TRP A 44 -5.26 -9.27 -9.64
C TRP A 44 -6.09 -8.58 -8.55
N VAL A 45 -5.56 -7.56 -7.86
CA VAL A 45 -6.34 -6.80 -6.87
C VAL A 45 -7.24 -5.83 -7.64
N SER A 46 -8.54 -6.13 -7.67
CA SER A 46 -9.55 -5.31 -8.34
C SER A 46 -10.30 -4.37 -7.38
N SER A 47 -10.13 -4.54 -6.08
CA SER A 47 -10.75 -3.69 -5.06
C SER A 47 -9.85 -3.57 -3.83
N PHE A 48 -9.89 -2.38 -3.24
CA PHE A 48 -9.66 -2.14 -1.83
C PHE A 48 -11.04 -1.87 -1.27
#